data_AF-A0A0F9AIY9-F1
#
_entry.id   AF-A0A0F9AIY9-F1
#
_cell.length_a   1.000
_cell.length_b   1.000
_cell.length_c   1.000
_cell.angle_alpha   90.00
_cell.angle_beta   90.00
_cell.angle_gamma   90.00
#
_symmetry.space_group_name_H-M   'P 1'
#
loop_
_entity.id
_entity.type
_entity.pdbx_description
1 polymer ?
#
loop_
_entity_poly.entity_id
_entity_poly.type
_entity_poly.pdbx_seq_one_letter_code
_entity_poly.pdbx_strand_id
1 'polypeptide(L)'
;MSRSYKNPPLIEAIFEIRFPAELSIECQRDKFYEKIRNDYPQILVPIVMGESPSLKSYEFTGSEGKKIIRCSINTFSIHTNEYEGFARFKEDCLKYTQLFNELYNITSLKRTGLRYINHIPIV
;
A
#
# COMPACT_ATOMS: atom_id res chain seq x y z
N MET A 1 -6.53 -24.60 -2.74
CA MET A 1 -7.20 -23.79 -3.78
C MET A 1 -8.12 -22.78 -3.08
N SER A 2 -7.92 -21.48 -3.28
CA SER A 2 -8.80 -20.44 -2.71
C SER A 2 -10.12 -20.40 -3.47
N ARG A 3 -11.25 -20.61 -2.79
CA ARG A 3 -12.59 -20.52 -3.37
C ARG A 3 -12.91 -19.04 -3.60
N SER A 4 -13.13 -18.65 -4.86
CA SER A 4 -13.61 -17.30 -5.20
C SER A 4 -15.13 -17.27 -5.07
N TYR A 5 -15.65 -16.29 -4.34
CA TYR A 5 -17.09 -16.08 -4.17
C TYR A 5 -17.58 -15.07 -5.21
N LYS A 6 -18.75 -15.31 -5.82
CA LYS A 6 -19.31 -14.43 -6.86
C LYS A 6 -19.59 -13.01 -6.33
N ASN A 7 -20.08 -12.92 -5.09
CA ASN A 7 -20.35 -11.66 -4.38
C ASN A 7 -19.68 -11.73 -3.00
N PRO A 8 -18.36 -11.55 -2.90
CA PRO A 8 -17.70 -11.53 -1.60
C PRO A 8 -18.13 -10.26 -0.86
N PRO A 9 -18.39 -10.32 0.46
CA PRO A 9 -18.64 -9.11 1.25
C PRO A 9 -17.38 -8.24 1.35
N LEU A 10 -16.21 -8.79 1.00
CA LEU A 10 -14.93 -8.10 1.02
C LEU A 10 -14.87 -7.04 -0.07
N ILE A 11 -14.64 -5.79 0.35
CA ILE A 11 -14.51 -4.63 -0.54
C ILE A 11 -13.08 -4.13 -0.65
N GLU A 12 -12.23 -4.42 0.35
CA GLU A 12 -10.83 -3.97 0.36
C GLU A 12 -9.96 -4.91 1.19
N ALA A 13 -8.79 -5.26 0.67
CA ALA A 13 -7.73 -5.90 1.43
C ALA A 13 -6.53 -4.96 1.55
N ILE A 14 -5.97 -4.86 2.75
CA ILE A 14 -4.90 -3.93 3.08
C ILE A 14 -3.77 -4.69 3.77
N PHE A 15 -2.56 -4.56 3.24
CA PHE A 15 -1.33 -4.92 3.92
C PHE A 15 -0.61 -3.64 4.34
N GLU A 16 -0.23 -3.52 5.60
CA GLU A 16 0.42 -2.33 6.16
C GLU A 16 1.62 -2.76 7.00
N ILE A 17 2.77 -2.15 6.77
CA ILE A 17 3.93 -2.22 7.65
C ILE A 17 4.22 -0.85 8.25
N ARG A 18 4.64 -0.86 9.52
CA ARG A 18 5.13 0.31 10.24
C ARG A 18 6.55 0.06 10.69
N PHE A 19 7.40 1.07 10.62
CA PHE A 19 8.82 0.97 10.93
C PHE A 19 9.31 2.26 11.64
N PRO A 20 10.52 2.28 12.22
CA PRO A 20 11.15 3.53 12.65
C PRO A 20 11.23 4.53 11.49
N ALA A 21 11.10 5.83 11.77
CA ALA A 21 11.06 6.82 10.71
C ALA A 21 12.38 6.82 9.91
N GLU A 22 12.27 6.81 8.59
CA GLU A 22 13.38 6.75 7.66
C GLU A 22 13.27 7.90 6.65
N LEU A 23 14.23 8.82 6.69
CA LEU A 23 14.22 10.06 5.90
C LEU A 23 14.54 9.82 4.43
N SER A 24 15.27 8.75 4.09
CA SER A 24 15.56 8.41 2.69
C SER A 24 14.29 8.20 1.86
N ILE A 25 13.18 7.78 2.48
CA ILE A 25 11.85 7.68 1.85
C ILE A 25 11.37 9.05 1.37
N GLU A 26 11.62 10.10 2.13
CA GLU A 26 11.27 11.45 1.73
C GLU A 26 12.14 11.96 0.58
N CYS A 27 13.44 11.78 0.70
CA CYS A 27 14.39 12.31 -0.27
C CYS A 27 14.44 11.52 -1.59
N GLN A 28 14.08 10.24 -1.58
CA GLN A 28 14.20 9.34 -2.74
C GLN A 28 12.87 8.71 -3.14
N ARG A 29 11.77 9.46 -2.92
CA ARG A 29 10.40 9.05 -3.25
C ARG A 29 10.19 8.93 -4.77
N ASP A 30 10.90 9.76 -5.53
CA ASP A 30 11.01 9.73 -6.99
C ASP A 30 11.51 8.38 -7.51
N LYS A 31 12.60 7.85 -6.93
CA LYS A 31 13.19 6.56 -7.35
C LYS A 31 12.23 5.40 -7.12
N PHE A 32 11.43 5.46 -6.05
CA PHE A 32 10.40 4.46 -5.82
C PHE A 32 9.30 4.56 -6.88
N TYR A 33 8.82 5.78 -7.14
CA TYR A 33 7.80 6.02 -8.16
C TYR A 33 8.25 5.54 -9.55
N GLU A 34 9.49 5.82 -9.96
CA GLU A 34 10.03 5.34 -11.23
C GLU A 34 9.91 3.82 -11.41
N LYS A 35 10.12 3.06 -10.34
CA LYS A 35 10.02 1.60 -10.35
C LYS A 35 8.58 1.09 -10.42
N ILE A 36 7.60 1.84 -9.92
CA ILE A 36 6.20 1.41 -9.86
C ILE A 36 5.28 2.10 -10.87
N ARG A 37 5.73 3.15 -11.58
CA ARG A 37 4.90 4.01 -12.45
C ARG A 37 4.13 3.28 -13.55
N ASN A 38 4.64 2.13 -14.01
CA ASN A 38 3.97 1.32 -15.03
C ASN A 38 2.70 0.67 -14.47
N ASP A 39 2.73 0.28 -13.20
CA ASP A 39 1.63 -0.36 -12.49
C ASP A 39 0.73 0.69 -11.79
N TYR A 40 1.32 1.78 -11.28
CA TYR A 40 0.68 2.86 -10.51
C TYR A 40 1.02 4.24 -11.10
N PRO A 41 0.42 4.63 -12.25
CA PRO A 41 0.78 5.86 -12.94
C PRO A 41 0.21 7.14 -12.32
N GLN A 42 -0.77 7.03 -11.43
CA GLN A 42 -1.46 8.17 -10.84
C GLN A 42 -0.89 8.48 -9.45
N ILE A 43 -0.64 9.76 -9.16
CA ILE A 43 -0.09 10.23 -7.89
C ILE A 43 -1.11 11.16 -7.22
N LEU A 44 -1.44 10.87 -5.98
CA LEU A 44 -2.22 11.75 -5.11
C LEU A 44 -1.34 12.21 -3.94
N VAL A 45 -1.05 13.51 -3.94
CA VAL A 45 -0.24 14.16 -2.91
C VAL A 45 -1.15 14.62 -1.78
N PRO A 46 -0.85 14.29 -0.52
CA PRO A 46 -1.69 14.69 0.60
C PRO A 46 -1.69 16.22 0.77
N ILE A 47 -2.87 16.81 0.88
CA ILE A 47 -3.05 18.20 1.31
C ILE A 47 -3.01 18.20 2.83
N VAL A 48 -2.14 19.03 3.42
CA VAL A 48 -1.87 19.02 4.85
C VAL A 48 -2.21 20.38 5.45
N MET A 49 -3.09 20.40 6.44
CA MET A 49 -3.37 21.58 7.27
C MET A 49 -2.92 21.28 8.70
N GLY A 50 -1.77 21.82 9.11
CA GLY A 50 -1.27 21.75 10.50
C GLY A 50 -0.44 20.50 10.87
N GLU A 51 -0.30 19.51 10.00
CA GLU A 51 0.59 18.35 10.18
C GLU A 51 1.85 18.46 9.28
N SER A 52 2.90 17.71 9.62
CA SER A 52 4.09 17.61 8.76
C SER A 52 3.78 16.79 7.49
N PRO A 53 4.05 17.31 6.28
CA PRO A 53 3.85 16.58 5.03
C PRO A 53 4.55 15.23 4.96
N SER A 54 5.67 15.07 5.66
CA SER A 54 6.46 13.83 5.70
C SER A 54 5.73 12.66 6.37
N LEU A 55 4.80 12.96 7.29
CA LEU A 55 4.04 11.95 8.04
C LEU A 55 2.78 11.48 7.28
N LYS A 56 2.23 12.33 6.41
CA LYS A 56 1.12 11.95 5.55
C LYS A 56 1.63 11.15 4.36
N SER A 57 0.92 10.07 4.06
CA SER A 57 1.34 9.17 2.99
C SER A 57 1.05 9.75 1.62
N TYR A 58 2.02 9.65 0.73
CA TYR A 58 1.79 9.76 -0.71
C TYR A 58 1.00 8.54 -1.14
N GLU A 59 0.07 8.75 -2.06
CA GLU A 59 -0.76 7.70 -2.60
C GLU A 59 -0.47 7.53 -4.09
N PHE A 60 -0.11 6.31 -4.48
CA PHE A 60 0.09 5.92 -5.86
C PHE A 60 -1.05 4.97 -6.24
N THR A 61 -1.80 5.30 -7.27
CA THR A 61 -2.96 4.51 -7.69
C THR A 61 -2.74 3.93 -9.09
N GLY A 62 -3.25 2.72 -9.29
CA GLY A 62 -3.34 2.11 -10.61
C GLY A 62 -4.29 2.88 -11.52
N SER A 63 -4.25 2.65 -12.83
CA SER A 63 -5.09 3.36 -13.81
C SER A 63 -6.60 3.28 -13.52
N GLU A 64 -7.04 2.16 -12.95
CA GLU A 64 -8.44 1.90 -12.56
C GLU A 64 -8.77 2.36 -11.12
N GLY A 65 -7.78 2.84 -10.36
CA GLY A 65 -7.94 3.25 -8.96
C GLY A 65 -8.16 2.12 -7.95
N LYS A 66 -8.19 0.85 -8.40
CA LYS A 66 -8.52 -0.32 -7.55
C LYS A 66 -7.32 -0.95 -6.84
N LYS A 67 -6.10 -0.50 -7.17
CA LYS A 67 -4.86 -0.86 -6.49
C LYS A 67 -4.20 0.42 -6.03
N ILE A 68 -3.75 0.43 -4.78
CA ILE A 68 -3.17 1.61 -4.16
C ILE A 68 -1.92 1.21 -3.38
N ILE A 69 -0.83 1.95 -3.58
CA ILE A 69 0.34 1.92 -2.71
C ILE A 69 0.41 3.24 -1.96
N ARG A 70 0.58 3.18 -0.64
CA ARG A 70 0.83 4.36 0.19
C ARG A 70 2.19 4.27 0.84
N CYS A 71 2.92 5.38 0.84
CA CYS A 71 4.17 5.48 1.60
C CYS A 71 4.30 6.82 2.32
N SER A 72 4.80 6.76 3.55
CA SER A 72 5.29 7.90 4.33
C SER A 72 6.64 7.52 4.94
N ILE A 73 7.27 8.43 5.68
CA ILE A 73 8.57 8.15 6.32
C ILE A 73 8.55 6.99 7.32
N ASN A 74 7.39 6.53 7.78
CA ASN A 74 7.26 5.51 8.83
C ASN A 74 6.21 4.42 8.53
N THR A 75 5.53 4.51 7.39
CA THR A 75 4.52 3.54 6.98
C THR A 75 4.60 3.23 5.51
N PHE A 76 4.30 1.98 5.18
CA PHE A 76 4.12 1.52 3.81
C PHE A 76 2.92 0.58 3.76
N SER A 77 2.01 0.79 2.82
CA SER A 77 0.84 -0.06 2.68
C SER A 77 0.43 -0.29 1.25
N ILE A 78 -0.17 -1.46 1.02
CA ILE A 78 -0.66 -1.94 -0.26
C ILE A 78 -2.13 -2.28 -0.07
N HIS A 79 -2.97 -1.71 -0.90
CA HIS A 79 -4.41 -1.86 -0.86
C HIS A 79 -4.90 -2.41 -2.19
N THR A 80 -5.94 -3.24 -2.14
CA THR A 80 -6.66 -3.64 -3.33
C THR A 80 -8.15 -3.78 -3.07
N ASN A 81 -8.94 -3.25 -4.00
CA ASN A 81 -10.39 -3.47 -4.09
C ASN A 81 -10.72 -4.63 -5.04
N GLU A 82 -9.74 -5.16 -5.79
CA GLU A 82 -9.86 -6.34 -6.66
C GLU A 82 -9.22 -7.56 -5.98
N TYR A 83 -9.79 -7.95 -4.85
CA TYR A 83 -9.25 -9.06 -4.09
C TYR A 83 -9.61 -10.42 -4.72
N GLU A 84 -8.65 -11.00 -5.43
CA GLU A 84 -8.81 -12.32 -6.06
C GLU A 84 -8.42 -13.50 -5.15
N GLY A 85 -8.04 -13.23 -3.90
CA GLY A 85 -7.61 -14.23 -2.92
C GLY A 85 -6.23 -13.96 -2.34
N PHE A 86 -5.94 -14.60 -1.20
CA PHE A 86 -4.74 -14.32 -0.41
C PHE A 86 -3.45 -14.65 -1.15
N ALA A 87 -3.42 -15.73 -1.95
CA ALA A 87 -2.21 -16.14 -2.66
C ALA A 87 -1.71 -15.04 -3.61
N ARG A 88 -2.59 -14.54 -4.48
CA ARG A 88 -2.26 -13.45 -5.42
C ARG A 88 -1.97 -12.14 -4.70
N PHE A 89 -2.75 -11.82 -3.66
CA PHE A 89 -2.49 -10.60 -2.87
C PHE A 89 -1.13 -10.65 -2.15
N LYS A 90 -0.73 -11.82 -1.64
CA LYS A 90 0.57 -12.03 -1.02
C LYS A 90 1.71 -11.81 -2.01
N GLU A 91 1.57 -12.27 -3.26
CA GLU A 91 2.58 -12.06 -4.31
C GLU A 91 2.80 -10.57 -4.57
N ASP A 92 1.71 -9.81 -4.76
CA ASP A 92 1.79 -8.35 -4.91
C ASP A 92 2.42 -7.70 -3.67
N CYS A 93 2.01 -8.13 -2.46
CA CYS A 93 2.57 -7.60 -1.21
C CYS A 93 4.08 -7.81 -1.11
N LEU A 94 4.55 -9.03 -1.40
CA LEU A 94 5.98 -9.35 -1.33
C LEU A 94 6.77 -8.61 -2.41
N LYS A 95 6.28 -8.56 -3.65
CA LYS A 95 6.92 -7.85 -4.77
C LYS A 95 7.21 -6.39 -4.39
N TYR A 96 6.20 -5.64 -3.98
CA TYR A 96 6.37 -4.20 -3.73
C TYR A 96 7.06 -3.93 -2.39
N THR A 97 6.90 -4.80 -1.38
CA THR A 97 7.64 -4.66 -0.11
C THR A 97 9.13 -4.92 -0.31
N GLN A 98 9.50 -5.92 -1.12
CA GLN A 98 10.89 -6.18 -1.46
C GLN A 98 11.50 -5.00 -2.20
N LEU A 99 10.81 -4.49 -3.23
CA LEU A 99 11.24 -3.33 -4.00
C LEU A 99 11.42 -2.08 -3.12
N PHE A 100 10.50 -1.86 -2.17
CA PHE A 100 10.58 -0.79 -1.19
C PHE A 100 11.80 -0.96 -0.27
N ASN A 101 12.03 -2.18 0.22
CA ASN A 101 13.15 -2.49 1.11
C ASN A 101 14.52 -2.40 0.42
N GLU A 102 14.62 -2.79 -0.85
CA GLU A 102 15.86 -2.64 -1.64
C GLU A 102 16.28 -1.17 -1.79
N LEU A 103 15.32 -0.25 -1.79
CA LEU A 103 15.59 1.18 -1.95
C LEU A 103 15.91 1.88 -0.61
N TYR A 104 15.21 1.51 0.47
CA TYR A 104 15.28 2.23 1.74
C TYR A 104 15.93 1.46 2.89
N ASN A 105 16.26 0.18 2.70
CA ASN A 105 16.93 -0.69 3.67
C ASN A 105 16.28 -0.67 5.07
N ILE A 106 14.98 -0.97 5.13
CA ILE A 106 14.21 -0.99 6.38
C ILE A 106 14.57 -2.25 7.17
N THR A 107 15.39 -2.08 8.22
CA THR A 107 15.93 -3.20 9.01
C THR A 107 15.03 -3.70 10.12
N SER A 108 14.04 -2.90 10.55
CA SER A 108 13.16 -3.26 11.65
C SER A 108 11.72 -2.80 11.42
N LEU A 109 10.77 -3.65 11.84
CA LEU A 109 9.35 -3.38 11.78
C LEU A 109 8.79 -3.22 13.19
N LYS A 110 8.00 -2.16 13.40
CA LYS A 110 7.21 -1.95 14.62
C LYS A 110 5.91 -2.75 14.57
N ARG A 111 5.32 -2.90 13.38
CA ARG A 111 4.06 -3.61 13.17
C ARG A 111 3.94 -4.09 11.74
N THR A 112 3.35 -5.27 11.59
CA THR A 112 2.79 -5.76 10.33
C THR A 112 1.30 -5.97 10.53
N GLY A 113 0.49 -5.50 9.60
CA GLY A 113 -0.96 -5.59 9.64
C GLY A 113 -1.51 -6.12 8.32
N LEU A 114 -2.46 -7.03 8.42
CA LEU A 114 -3.27 -7.49 7.31
C LEU A 114 -4.73 -7.24 7.70
N ARG A 115 -5.45 -6.43 6.92
CA ARG A 115 -6.83 -6.05 7.19
C ARG A 115 -7.71 -6.40 6.00
N TYR A 116 -8.92 -6.82 6.32
CA TYR A 116 -9.98 -7.14 5.38
C TYR A 116 -11.18 -6.29 5.76
N ILE A 117 -11.61 -5.43 4.85
CA ILE A 117 -12.76 -4.57 5.05
C ILE A 117 -13.93 -5.19 4.31
N ASN A 118 -14.96 -5.55 5.07
CA ASN A 118 -16.19 -6.11 4.53
C ASN A 118 -17.31 -5.06 4.55
N HIS A 119 -18.13 -5.05 3.52
CA HIS A 119 -19.41 -4.35 3.51
C HIS A 119 -20.53 -5.37 3.77
N ILE A 120 -21.16 -5.28 4.94
CA ILE A 120 -22.25 -6.16 5.35
C ILE A 120 -23.52 -5.30 5.43
N PRO A 121 -24.44 -5.40 4.44
CA PRO A 121 -25.69 -4.64 4.49
C PRO A 121 -26.60 -5.18 5.61
N ILE A 122 -27.18 -4.27 6.39
CA ILE A 122 -28.25 -4.59 7.34
C ILE A 122 -29.56 -4.53 6.54
N VAL A 123 -30.19 -5.68 6.36
CA VAL A 123 -31.55 -5.82 5.80
C VAL A 123 -32.59 -5.88 6.91
#